data_AF-A0A6V7YDN1-F1
#
_entry.id   AF-A0A6V7YDN1-F1
#
_cell.length_a   1.000
_cell.length_b   1.000
_cell.length_c   1.000
_cell.angle_alpha   90.00
_cell.angle_beta   90.00
_cell.angle_gamma   90.00
#
_symmetry.space_group_name_H-M   'P 1'
#
loop_
_entity.id
_entity.type
_entity.pdbx_description
1 polymer ?
#
loop_
_entity_poly.entity_id
_entity_poly.type
_entity_poly.pdbx_seq_one_letter_code
_entity_poly.pdbx_strand_id
1 'polypeptide(L)'
;MSFKKIDRDSLDTITNAVEIFQVPPTNVTISSSKTFEILPSNPLTDTPFHFKIHSSENFIDLSKCYLFTEFRIRKENANGQPVNITLDENVAPIQMIGNTFINNMRISINGREIFNSNSLYAYKTYFSHELSYSLGAKSSHLNSAGYYYDSGVSQESGASFNSRKNLFVNSRTAQFISKLDADLFNQPQYLVNHCEVDIEILPNEPKFILIAPLPVGAQPTRYIFEVISCKLYVKKLDLMDGLALDIARKLDVKPARYAIRKTMMKPLFISQGRYEFHANLFMDQIPVVLL
;
A
#
# COMPACT_ATOMS: atom_id res chain seq x y z
N MET A 1 -28.91 -19.59 12.61
CA MET A 1 -28.18 -18.93 11.50
C MET A 1 -26.94 -19.75 11.23
N SER A 2 -26.74 -20.23 9.99
CA SER A 2 -25.49 -20.90 9.61
C SER A 2 -24.47 -19.82 9.25
N PHE A 3 -23.42 -19.67 10.05
CA PHE A 3 -22.35 -18.71 9.77
C PHE A 3 -21.36 -19.35 8.78
N LYS A 4 -20.95 -18.60 7.75
CA LYS A 4 -19.91 -19.07 6.82
C LYS A 4 -18.56 -19.08 7.53
N LYS A 5 -18.07 -20.29 7.82
CA LYS A 5 -16.74 -20.50 8.40
C LYS A 5 -15.64 -20.05 7.44
N ILE A 6 -14.54 -19.51 7.98
CA ILE A 6 -13.37 -19.09 7.19
C ILE A 6 -12.69 -20.31 6.56
N ASP A 7 -12.63 -21.40 7.31
CA ASP A 7 -12.19 -22.73 6.88
C ASP A 7 -13.13 -23.77 7.51
N ARG A 8 -13.29 -24.93 6.87
CA ARG A 8 -14.15 -26.02 7.40
C ARG A 8 -13.76 -26.39 8.83
N ASP A 9 -12.47 -26.35 9.14
CA ASP A 9 -11.92 -26.75 10.42
C ASP A 9 -11.84 -25.57 11.43
N SER A 10 -12.34 -24.38 11.07
CA SER A 10 -12.35 -23.23 11.98
C SER A 10 -13.34 -23.42 13.14
N LEU A 11 -12.86 -23.16 14.36
CA LEU A 11 -13.66 -23.21 15.57
C LEU A 11 -14.51 -21.96 15.70
N ASP A 12 -15.72 -22.10 16.24
CA ASP A 12 -16.59 -20.98 16.53
C ASP A 12 -16.09 -20.30 17.82
N THR A 13 -15.89 -18.99 17.77
CA THR A 13 -15.40 -18.19 18.90
C THR A 13 -16.40 -17.09 19.23
N ILE A 14 -16.45 -16.74 20.52
CA ILE A 14 -17.16 -15.54 20.98
C ILE A 14 -16.20 -14.34 20.99
N THR A 15 -16.75 -13.14 20.91
CA THR A 15 -15.96 -11.91 20.95
C THR A 15 -15.45 -11.66 22.37
N ASN A 16 -14.16 -11.39 22.52
CA ASN A 16 -13.52 -11.07 23.81
C ASN A 16 -14.19 -9.88 24.53
N ALA A 17 -14.84 -8.96 23.80
CA ALA A 17 -15.55 -7.83 24.40
C ALA A 17 -16.79 -8.23 25.25
N VAL A 18 -17.26 -9.47 25.14
CA VAL A 18 -18.37 -10.00 25.94
C VAL A 18 -17.87 -10.77 27.18
N GLU A 19 -16.56 -11.04 27.27
CA GLU A 19 -15.92 -11.71 28.42
C GLU A 19 -15.63 -10.72 29.56
N ILE A 20 -16.66 -9.98 29.99
CA ILE A 20 -16.56 -8.81 30.87
C ILE A 20 -16.10 -9.18 32.30
N PHE A 21 -16.25 -10.44 32.70
CA PHE A 21 -15.91 -10.92 34.05
C PHE A 21 -14.53 -11.55 34.15
N GLN A 22 -13.80 -11.72 33.04
CA GLN A 22 -12.48 -12.32 33.04
C GLN A 22 -11.40 -11.24 33.24
N VAL A 23 -10.43 -11.53 34.11
CA VAL A 23 -9.23 -10.69 34.23
C VAL A 23 -8.46 -10.77 32.91
N PRO A 24 -8.11 -9.64 32.27
CA PRO A 24 -7.45 -9.65 30.99
C PRO A 24 -6.09 -10.37 31.09
N PRO A 25 -5.79 -11.34 30.20
CA PRO A 25 -4.52 -12.05 30.24
C PRO A 25 -3.36 -11.09 29.88
N THR A 26 -2.22 -11.27 30.55
CA THR A 26 -1.00 -10.52 30.22
C THR A 26 -0.25 -11.21 29.08
N ASN A 27 0.06 -10.48 28.01
CA ASN A 27 0.83 -11.01 26.91
C ASN A 27 2.32 -11.03 27.28
N VAL A 28 2.87 -12.23 27.49
CA VAL A 28 4.29 -12.47 27.78
C VAL A 28 5.06 -13.02 26.56
N THR A 29 4.38 -13.18 25.42
CA THR A 29 4.90 -13.90 24.24
C THR A 29 6.10 -13.21 23.59
N ILE A 30 6.11 -11.87 23.57
CA ILE A 30 7.10 -11.08 22.86
C ILE A 30 8.17 -10.64 23.84
N SER A 31 9.41 -11.09 23.63
CA SER A 31 10.59 -10.71 24.42
C SER A 31 11.07 -9.31 24.03
N SER A 32 11.28 -9.07 22.74
CA SER A 32 11.65 -7.77 22.19
C SER A 32 11.02 -7.52 20.83
N SER A 33 10.85 -6.24 20.49
CA SER A 33 10.40 -5.83 19.16
C SER A 33 11.18 -4.61 18.68
N LYS A 34 11.66 -4.64 17.43
CA LYS A 34 12.46 -3.57 16.83
C LYS A 34 11.97 -3.30 15.41
N THR A 35 12.04 -2.05 14.99
CA THR A 35 11.75 -1.64 13.61
C THR A 35 13.07 -1.43 12.88
N PHE A 36 13.19 -2.07 11.71
CA PHE A 36 14.38 -2.00 10.86
C PHE A 36 14.07 -1.15 9.62
N GLU A 37 15.01 -0.29 9.25
CA GLU A 37 15.00 0.43 7.98
C GLU A 37 15.69 -0.43 6.91
N ILE A 38 15.02 -0.65 5.79
CA ILE A 38 15.52 -1.39 4.63
C ILE A 38 15.53 -0.43 3.45
N LEU A 39 16.71 -0.28 2.86
CA LEU A 39 16.93 0.51 1.65
C LEU A 39 16.67 -0.36 0.40
N PRO A 40 16.34 0.25 -0.74
CA PRO A 40 16.25 -0.48 -1.99
C PRO A 40 17.62 -1.04 -2.38
N SER A 41 17.63 -2.25 -2.94
CA SER A 41 18.83 -2.93 -3.42
C SER A 41 19.44 -2.23 -4.63
N ASN A 42 18.63 -1.53 -5.42
CA ASN A 42 19.04 -0.78 -6.59
C ASN A 42 18.86 0.74 -6.41
N PRO A 43 19.62 1.58 -7.15
CA PRO A 43 19.46 3.02 -7.12
C PRO A 43 18.04 3.44 -7.54
N LEU A 44 17.51 4.53 -6.96
CA LEU A 44 16.16 5.03 -7.25
C LEU A 44 15.98 5.58 -8.68
N THR A 45 17.05 5.69 -9.45
CA THR A 45 17.01 6.00 -10.88
C THR A 45 16.64 4.80 -11.74
N ASP A 46 16.83 3.59 -11.22
CA ASP A 46 16.57 2.33 -11.91
C ASP A 46 15.27 1.73 -11.37
N THR A 47 14.32 1.44 -12.26
CA THR A 47 13.01 0.90 -11.89
C THR A 47 12.87 -0.49 -12.50
N PRO A 48 12.32 -1.48 -11.77
CA PRO A 48 11.59 -1.38 -10.50
C PRO A 48 12.48 -1.27 -9.25
N PHE A 49 11.95 -0.75 -8.14
CA PHE A 49 12.64 -0.71 -6.85
C PHE A 49 12.52 -2.07 -6.15
N HIS A 50 13.66 -2.66 -5.80
CA HIS A 50 13.72 -3.96 -5.12
C HIS A 50 14.01 -3.78 -3.63
N PHE A 51 13.13 -4.27 -2.78
CA PHE A 51 13.36 -4.38 -1.34
C PHE A 51 13.47 -5.84 -0.94
N LYS A 52 14.49 -6.16 -0.15
CA LYS A 52 14.73 -7.53 0.31
C LYS A 52 14.77 -7.59 1.83
N ILE A 53 13.85 -8.35 2.41
CA ILE A 53 13.88 -8.70 3.82
C ILE A 53 14.59 -10.04 3.93
N HIS A 54 15.86 -10.00 4.32
CA HIS A 54 16.65 -11.22 4.52
C HIS A 54 16.06 -12.11 5.61
N SER A 55 16.19 -13.41 5.38
CA SER A 55 15.91 -14.46 6.35
C SER A 55 16.62 -14.18 7.67
N SER A 56 15.86 -14.20 8.77
CA SER A 56 16.35 -13.99 10.14
C SER A 56 15.65 -14.91 11.12
N GLU A 57 16.22 -15.09 12.30
CA GLU A 57 15.61 -15.84 13.41
C GLU A 57 14.36 -15.14 13.96
N ASN A 58 14.26 -13.81 13.79
CA ASN A 58 13.15 -13.01 14.24
C ASN A 58 11.90 -13.26 13.38
N PHE A 59 10.73 -13.23 14.02
CA PHE A 59 9.44 -13.19 13.34
C PHE A 59 9.19 -11.81 12.75
N ILE A 60 8.43 -11.73 11.66
CA ILE A 60 8.15 -10.45 10.98
C ILE A 60 6.68 -10.08 11.14
N ASP A 61 6.42 -8.86 11.61
CA ASP A 61 5.07 -8.29 11.67
C ASP A 61 4.76 -7.56 10.35
N LEU A 62 4.22 -8.30 9.38
CA LEU A 62 3.80 -7.76 8.09
C LEU A 62 2.67 -6.72 8.21
N SER A 63 1.91 -6.75 9.31
CA SER A 63 0.85 -5.77 9.54
C SER A 63 1.39 -4.36 9.82
N LYS A 64 2.66 -4.28 10.24
CA LYS A 64 3.39 -3.06 10.56
C LYS A 64 4.61 -2.87 9.65
N CYS A 65 4.42 -3.12 8.37
CA CYS A 65 5.36 -2.72 7.33
C CYS A 65 4.91 -1.42 6.67
N TYR A 66 5.78 -0.42 6.71
CA TYR A 66 5.51 0.92 6.19
C TYR A 66 6.51 1.29 5.11
N LEU A 67 6.01 1.87 4.04
CA LEU A 67 6.81 2.46 2.99
C LEU A 67 6.92 3.96 3.25
N PHE A 68 8.15 4.44 3.35
CA PHE A 68 8.47 5.86 3.42
C PHE A 68 8.97 6.33 2.08
N THR A 69 8.41 7.43 1.60
CA THR A 69 8.78 8.03 0.32
C THR A 69 9.00 9.53 0.46
N GLU A 70 9.95 10.05 -0.30
CA GLU A 70 10.18 11.48 -0.46
C GLU A 70 10.13 11.83 -1.94
N PHE A 71 9.28 12.77 -2.29
CA PHE A 71 9.03 13.15 -3.68
C PHE A 71 9.39 14.61 -3.95
N ARG A 72 9.71 14.91 -5.21
CA ARG A 72 9.87 16.27 -5.73
C ARG A 72 9.20 16.41 -7.09
N ILE A 73 8.63 17.57 -7.36
CA ILE A 73 8.06 17.93 -8.67
C ILE A 73 8.91 19.04 -9.27
N ARG A 74 9.34 18.87 -10.53
CA ARG A 74 10.06 19.87 -11.34
C ARG A 74 9.33 20.08 -12.67
N LYS A 75 9.61 21.19 -13.35
CA LYS A 75 9.13 21.52 -14.69
C LYS A 75 10.24 21.30 -15.71
N GLU A 76 9.91 20.88 -16.91
CA GLU A 76 10.85 20.82 -18.02
C GLU A 76 10.85 22.15 -18.78
N ASN A 77 12.04 22.74 -18.98
CA ASN A 77 12.20 23.94 -19.81
C ASN A 77 12.17 23.58 -21.31
N ALA A 78 12.11 24.57 -22.21
CA ALA A 78 12.18 24.39 -23.66
C ALA A 78 13.42 23.61 -24.14
N ASN A 79 14.50 23.61 -23.35
CA ASN A 79 15.74 22.88 -23.61
C ASN A 79 15.76 21.46 -22.99
N GLY A 80 14.65 20.97 -22.43
CA GLY A 80 14.57 19.64 -21.80
C GLY A 80 15.18 19.54 -20.40
N GLN A 81 15.59 20.66 -19.81
CA GLN A 81 16.24 20.66 -18.48
C GLN A 81 15.23 20.83 -17.34
N PRO A 82 15.42 20.15 -16.20
CA PRO A 82 14.55 20.29 -15.05
C PRO A 82 14.79 21.61 -14.31
N VAL A 83 13.74 22.41 -14.20
CA VAL A 83 13.69 23.70 -13.49
C VAL A 83 12.68 23.62 -12.35
N ASN A 84 12.89 24.39 -11.30
CA ASN A 84 11.95 24.42 -10.18
C ASN A 84 10.60 25.02 -10.58
N ILE A 85 9.51 24.47 -10.04
CA ILE A 85 8.17 25.01 -10.21
C ILE A 85 8.01 26.28 -9.37
N THR A 86 7.26 27.26 -9.87
CA THR A 86 6.94 28.49 -9.14
C THR A 86 5.58 28.39 -8.46
N LEU A 87 5.21 29.38 -7.63
CA LEU A 87 3.95 29.40 -6.87
C LEU A 87 2.70 29.43 -7.78
N ASP A 88 2.84 30.05 -8.95
CA ASP A 88 1.75 30.25 -9.91
C ASP A 88 1.42 28.98 -10.71
N GLU A 89 2.31 27.99 -10.73
CA GLU A 89 2.11 26.75 -11.49
C GLU A 89 1.03 25.88 -10.85
N ASN A 90 -0.01 25.54 -11.60
CA ASN A 90 -1.12 24.70 -11.13
C ASN A 90 -0.81 23.23 -11.38
N VAL A 91 0.06 22.66 -10.54
CA VAL A 91 0.38 21.23 -10.54
C VAL A 91 0.27 20.66 -9.13
N ALA A 92 -0.39 19.51 -9.00
CA ALA A 92 -0.46 18.75 -7.76
C ALA A 92 -0.35 17.25 -8.06
N PRO A 93 0.19 16.43 -7.16
CA PRO A 93 0.09 14.98 -7.30
C PRO A 93 -1.36 14.51 -7.10
N ILE A 94 -1.69 13.34 -7.61
CA ILE A 94 -2.92 12.59 -7.30
C ILE A 94 -3.05 12.31 -5.79
N GLN A 95 -4.25 11.94 -5.36
CA GLN A 95 -4.52 11.62 -3.96
C GLN A 95 -3.69 10.43 -3.48
N MET A 96 -3.34 10.47 -2.19
CA MET A 96 -2.66 9.38 -1.51
C MET A 96 -1.37 8.95 -2.22
N ILE A 97 -0.56 9.95 -2.60
CA ILE A 97 0.65 9.77 -3.41
C ILE A 97 1.64 8.76 -2.78
N GLY A 98 1.62 8.58 -1.46
CA GLY A 98 2.43 7.56 -0.77
C GLY A 98 2.13 6.12 -1.21
N ASN A 99 0.97 5.85 -1.80
CA ASN A 99 0.63 4.53 -2.36
C ASN A 99 0.36 4.59 -3.86
N THR A 100 -0.29 5.65 -4.33
CA THR A 100 -0.75 5.75 -5.73
C THR A 100 0.38 6.03 -6.72
N PHE A 101 1.57 6.40 -6.24
CA PHE A 101 2.77 6.41 -7.09
C PHE A 101 3.16 5.02 -7.58
N ILE A 102 2.68 3.93 -6.97
CA ILE A 102 3.00 2.56 -7.36
C ILE A 102 2.04 2.09 -8.46
N ASN A 103 2.60 1.70 -9.59
CA ASN A 103 1.87 1.07 -10.70
C ASN A 103 1.63 -0.40 -10.40
N ASN A 104 2.72 -1.13 -10.22
CA ASN A 104 2.71 -2.55 -9.94
C ASN A 104 3.56 -2.86 -8.71
N MET A 105 3.05 -3.71 -7.83
CA MET A 105 3.76 -4.28 -6.71
C MET A 105 3.71 -5.79 -6.79
N ARG A 106 4.89 -6.41 -6.74
CA ARG A 106 5.06 -7.86 -6.68
C ARG A 106 5.67 -8.23 -5.35
N ILE A 107 5.13 -9.26 -4.71
CA ILE A 107 5.66 -9.78 -3.45
C ILE A 107 5.89 -11.28 -3.60
N SER A 108 7.10 -11.70 -3.29
CA SER A 108 7.52 -13.09 -3.28
C SER A 108 8.03 -13.48 -1.90
N ILE A 109 7.69 -14.69 -1.45
CA ILE A 109 8.24 -15.27 -0.23
C ILE A 109 9.00 -16.53 -0.61
N ASN A 110 10.27 -16.62 -0.22
CA ASN A 110 11.17 -17.72 -0.56
C ASN A 110 11.16 -18.04 -2.07
N GLY A 111 11.20 -17.00 -2.92
CA GLY A 111 11.18 -17.12 -4.38
C GLY A 111 9.81 -17.45 -5.01
N ARG A 112 8.75 -17.65 -4.22
CA ARG A 112 7.39 -17.87 -4.73
C ARG A 112 6.57 -16.60 -4.68
N GLU A 113 6.06 -16.15 -5.83
CA GLU A 113 5.14 -15.02 -5.91
C GLU A 113 3.83 -15.33 -5.17
N ILE A 114 3.48 -14.48 -4.22
CA ILE A 114 2.25 -14.57 -3.43
C ILE A 114 1.25 -13.48 -3.81
N PHE A 115 1.72 -12.34 -4.29
CA PHE A 115 0.91 -11.17 -4.59
C PHE A 115 1.46 -10.43 -5.80
N ASN A 116 0.56 -10.05 -6.70
CA ASN A 116 0.83 -9.21 -7.85
C ASN A 116 -0.40 -8.37 -8.15
N SER A 117 -0.22 -7.07 -8.23
CA SER A 117 -1.30 -6.11 -8.50
C SER A 117 -1.65 -5.94 -9.98
N ASN A 118 -0.89 -6.53 -10.91
CA ASN A 118 -1.08 -6.44 -12.36
C ASN A 118 -1.27 -5.00 -12.87
N SER A 119 -0.41 -4.08 -12.43
CA SER A 119 -0.42 -2.66 -12.83
C SER A 119 -1.68 -1.88 -12.43
N LEU A 120 -2.42 -2.38 -11.44
CA LEU A 120 -3.64 -1.74 -10.93
C LEU A 120 -3.53 -1.41 -9.43
N TYR A 121 -2.31 -1.35 -8.88
CA TYR A 121 -2.10 -1.13 -7.46
C TYR A 121 -2.69 0.21 -7.00
N ALA A 122 -2.36 1.31 -7.70
CA ALA A 122 -2.87 2.64 -7.37
C ALA A 122 -4.41 2.68 -7.27
N TYR A 123 -5.11 2.04 -8.21
CA TYR A 123 -6.56 1.95 -8.20
C TYR A 123 -7.09 1.10 -7.05
N LYS A 124 -6.51 -0.10 -6.86
CA LYS A 124 -6.89 -1.02 -5.77
C LYS A 124 -6.83 -0.29 -4.42
N THR A 125 -5.71 0.38 -4.18
CA THR A 125 -5.45 1.02 -2.89
C THR A 125 -6.31 2.27 -2.72
N TYR A 126 -6.46 3.09 -3.75
CA TYR A 126 -7.36 4.24 -3.70
C TYR A 126 -8.79 3.84 -3.37
N PHE A 127 -9.38 2.89 -4.09
CA PHE A 127 -10.75 2.44 -3.82
C PHE A 127 -10.89 1.77 -2.46
N SER A 128 -9.92 0.95 -2.07
CA SER A 128 -9.94 0.27 -0.78
C SER A 128 -9.91 1.30 0.36
N HIS A 129 -9.11 2.36 0.24
CA HIS A 129 -9.08 3.43 1.26
C HIS A 129 -10.33 4.31 1.23
N GLU A 130 -10.82 4.66 0.05
CA GLU A 130 -12.01 5.49 -0.11
C GLU A 130 -13.27 4.80 0.43
N LEU A 131 -13.42 3.50 0.20
CA LEU A 131 -14.64 2.76 0.58
C LEU A 131 -14.56 2.18 2.00
N SER A 132 -13.36 1.86 2.50
CA SER A 132 -13.23 1.16 3.80
C SER A 132 -13.09 2.10 5.00
N TYR A 133 -12.50 3.29 4.81
CA TYR A 133 -12.21 4.18 5.94
C TYR A 133 -13.30 5.21 6.17
N SER A 134 -13.58 5.47 7.45
CA SER A 134 -14.48 6.54 7.85
C SER A 134 -13.90 7.92 7.56
N LEU A 135 -14.77 8.93 7.53
CA LEU A 135 -14.35 10.32 7.31
C LEU A 135 -13.28 10.79 8.31
N GLY A 136 -13.39 10.38 9.58
CA GLY A 136 -12.42 10.72 10.62
C GLY A 136 -11.04 10.11 10.39
N ALA A 137 -10.96 8.92 9.79
CA ALA A 137 -9.69 8.32 9.41
C ALA A 137 -9.06 9.04 8.21
N LYS A 138 -9.88 9.39 7.21
CA LYS A 138 -9.50 10.16 6.01
C LYS A 138 -8.95 11.55 6.34
N SER A 139 -9.50 12.22 7.36
CA SER A 139 -9.03 13.54 7.79
C SER A 139 -7.88 13.50 8.81
N SER A 140 -7.54 12.33 9.37
CA SER A 140 -6.48 12.18 10.37
C SER A 140 -5.24 11.52 9.78
N HIS A 141 -5.05 10.23 10.04
CA HIS A 141 -3.81 9.52 9.75
C HIS A 141 -3.59 9.27 8.26
N LEU A 142 -4.63 9.23 7.42
CA LEU A 142 -4.44 9.06 5.97
C LEU A 142 -3.74 10.26 5.30
N ASN A 143 -3.68 11.41 5.97
CA ASN A 143 -2.87 12.54 5.52
C ASN A 143 -1.37 12.17 5.46
N SER A 144 -0.88 11.26 6.31
CA SER A 144 0.50 10.76 6.26
C SER A 144 0.84 10.04 4.95
N ALA A 145 -0.15 9.42 4.31
CA ALA A 145 -0.03 8.80 2.99
C ALA A 145 -0.31 9.79 1.83
N GLY A 146 -0.60 11.07 2.14
CA GLY A 146 -0.91 12.12 1.18
C GLY A 146 -2.39 12.19 0.77
N TYR A 147 -3.30 11.68 1.59
CA TYR A 147 -4.74 11.80 1.36
C TYR A 147 -5.29 13.10 1.96
N TYR A 148 -5.95 13.92 1.15
CA TYR A 148 -6.59 15.16 1.58
C TYR A 148 -8.08 15.11 1.27
N TYR A 149 -8.91 14.99 2.29
CA TYR A 149 -10.36 14.96 2.09
C TYR A 149 -10.88 16.30 1.51
N ASP A 150 -11.79 16.22 0.55
CA ASP A 150 -12.54 17.35 0.02
C ASP A 150 -13.99 16.91 -0.23
N SER A 151 -14.94 17.82 -0.04
CA SER A 151 -16.34 17.64 -0.41
C SER A 151 -16.57 17.78 -1.93
N GLY A 152 -15.63 18.40 -2.64
CA GLY A 152 -15.68 18.56 -4.09
C GLY A 152 -15.53 17.24 -4.83
N VAL A 153 -16.22 17.11 -5.97
CA VAL A 153 -16.11 15.93 -6.87
C VAL A 153 -14.88 15.98 -7.76
N SER A 154 -14.27 17.17 -7.94
CA SER A 154 -13.12 17.36 -8.81
C SER A 154 -11.81 17.14 -8.05
N GLN A 155 -10.88 16.42 -8.68
CA GLN A 155 -9.49 16.31 -8.21
C GLN A 155 -8.59 17.43 -8.76
N GLU A 156 -9.10 18.24 -9.68
CA GLU A 156 -8.38 19.29 -10.41
C GLU A 156 -8.59 20.69 -9.81
N SER A 157 -9.49 20.80 -8.84
CA SER A 157 -9.83 22.05 -8.17
C SER A 157 -10.29 21.77 -6.74
N GLY A 158 -10.38 22.82 -5.91
CA GLY A 158 -10.85 22.71 -4.52
C GLY A 158 -9.74 22.73 -3.47
N ALA A 159 -10.14 22.53 -2.22
CA ALA A 159 -9.26 22.64 -1.05
C ALA A 159 -8.23 21.51 -1.00
N SER A 160 -8.60 20.29 -1.42
CA SER A 160 -7.66 19.17 -1.49
C SER A 160 -6.56 19.40 -2.53
N PHE A 161 -6.94 19.86 -3.74
CA PHE A 161 -5.97 20.15 -4.78
C PHE A 161 -4.96 21.21 -4.33
N ASN A 162 -5.46 22.30 -3.73
CA ASN A 162 -4.59 23.35 -3.18
C ASN A 162 -3.69 22.84 -2.06
N SER A 163 -4.19 21.99 -1.16
CA SER A 163 -3.39 21.38 -0.09
C SER A 163 -2.27 20.51 -0.64
N ARG A 164 -2.56 19.67 -1.64
CA ARG A 164 -1.58 18.82 -2.32
C ARG A 164 -0.57 19.64 -3.13
N LYS A 165 -1.02 20.66 -3.87
CA LYS A 165 -0.15 21.61 -4.59
C LYS A 165 0.84 22.27 -3.62
N ASN A 166 0.33 22.76 -2.49
CA ASN A 166 1.13 23.46 -1.50
C ASN A 166 2.31 22.62 -1.00
N LEU A 167 2.21 21.29 -0.94
CA LEU A 167 3.30 20.40 -0.54
C LEU A 167 4.55 20.51 -1.43
N PHE A 168 4.42 20.89 -2.69
CA PHE A 168 5.52 20.86 -3.67
C PHE A 168 5.94 22.24 -4.19
N VAL A 169 5.36 23.32 -3.67
CA VAL A 169 5.69 24.70 -4.03
C VAL A 169 7.19 24.94 -3.99
N ASN A 170 7.72 25.66 -4.99
CA ASN A 170 9.15 25.93 -5.16
C ASN A 170 10.01 24.65 -5.35
N SER A 171 9.40 23.55 -5.81
CA SER A 171 10.03 22.23 -5.92
C SER A 171 10.63 21.74 -4.60
N ARG A 172 10.00 22.09 -3.47
CA ARG A 172 10.33 21.51 -2.17
C ARG A 172 10.02 20.01 -2.16
N THR A 173 10.76 19.26 -1.37
CA THR A 173 10.48 17.84 -1.18
C THR A 173 9.36 17.65 -0.16
N ALA A 174 8.54 16.62 -0.38
CA ALA A 174 7.48 16.23 0.54
C ALA A 174 7.64 14.75 0.89
N GLN A 175 7.52 14.45 2.18
CA GLN A 175 7.69 13.11 2.74
C GLN A 175 6.34 12.48 3.07
N PHE A 176 6.20 11.20 2.77
CA PHE A 176 5.01 10.42 3.02
C PHE A 176 5.40 9.09 3.65
N ILE A 177 4.52 8.58 4.50
CA ILE A 177 4.63 7.24 5.04
C ILE A 177 3.29 6.54 4.93
N SER A 178 3.31 5.32 4.44
CA SER A 178 2.09 4.58 4.24
C SER A 178 2.27 3.09 4.46
N LYS A 179 1.17 2.41 4.76
CA LYS A 179 1.17 0.96 4.84
C LYS A 179 1.09 0.36 3.43
N LEU A 180 1.81 -0.72 3.19
CA LEU A 180 1.69 -1.50 1.95
C LEU A 180 0.33 -2.21 1.90
N ASP A 181 -0.41 -2.00 0.82
CA ASP A 181 -1.75 -2.56 0.60
C ASP A 181 -1.70 -3.87 -0.19
N ALA A 182 -0.94 -4.83 0.35
CA ALA A 182 -0.95 -6.21 -0.08
C ALA A 182 -1.81 -7.05 0.87
N ASP A 183 -2.47 -8.06 0.32
CA ASP A 183 -3.44 -8.86 1.06
C ASP A 183 -2.81 -9.58 2.27
N LEU A 184 -1.55 -10.00 2.17
CA LEU A 184 -0.79 -10.61 3.26
C LEU A 184 -0.37 -9.60 4.36
N PHE A 185 -0.34 -8.31 4.05
CA PHE A 185 0.02 -7.25 5.00
C PHE A 185 -1.20 -6.81 5.83
N ASN A 186 -2.38 -7.29 5.46
CA ASN A 186 -3.63 -6.98 6.14
C ASN A 186 -4.06 -8.06 7.15
N GLN A 187 -3.35 -9.19 7.25
CA GLN A 187 -3.62 -10.22 8.24
C GLN A 187 -2.78 -10.02 9.52
N PRO A 188 -3.30 -10.38 10.71
CA PRO A 188 -2.68 -10.06 12.01
C PRO A 188 -1.60 -11.03 12.48
N GLN A 189 -1.41 -12.18 11.84
CA GLN A 189 -0.43 -13.18 12.24
C GLN A 189 0.98 -12.78 11.77
N TYR A 190 1.97 -13.09 12.60
CA TYR A 190 3.37 -12.86 12.24
C TYR A 190 3.84 -13.87 11.20
N LEU A 191 4.65 -13.39 10.25
CA LEU A 191 5.34 -14.26 9.31
C LEU A 191 6.38 -15.07 10.10
N VAL A 192 6.41 -16.38 9.82
CA VAL A 192 7.37 -17.31 10.43
C VAL A 192 8.80 -16.84 10.18
N ASN A 193 9.68 -17.12 11.13
CA ASN A 193 11.11 -16.91 10.99
C ASN A 193 11.70 -17.71 9.81
N HIS A 194 12.91 -17.34 9.41
CA HIS A 194 13.65 -17.88 8.27
C HIS A 194 12.98 -17.74 6.89
N CYS A 195 11.91 -16.97 6.77
CA CYS A 195 11.34 -16.58 5.47
C CYS A 195 12.05 -15.35 4.90
N GLU A 196 12.43 -15.43 3.63
CA GLU A 196 12.88 -14.31 2.82
C GLU A 196 11.69 -13.68 2.11
N VAL A 197 11.57 -12.35 2.17
CA VAL A 197 10.51 -11.60 1.50
C VAL A 197 11.13 -10.61 0.52
N ASP A 198 10.80 -10.78 -0.76
CA ASP A 198 11.19 -9.87 -1.83
C ASP A 198 9.97 -9.04 -2.24
N ILE A 199 10.15 -7.72 -2.29
CA ILE A 199 9.12 -6.76 -2.69
C ILE A 199 9.67 -5.95 -3.87
N GLU A 200 9.00 -6.03 -5.01
CA GLU A 200 9.32 -5.26 -6.20
C GLU A 200 8.25 -4.18 -6.40
N ILE A 201 8.66 -2.92 -6.52
CA ILE A 201 7.77 -1.77 -6.68
C ILE A 201 8.11 -1.08 -8.00
N LEU A 202 7.18 -1.13 -8.94
CA LEU A 202 7.23 -0.39 -10.19
C LEU A 202 6.45 0.93 -10.02
N PRO A 203 7.09 2.11 -10.13
CA PRO A 203 6.38 3.38 -10.07
C PRO A 203 5.52 3.65 -11.31
N ASN A 204 4.51 4.50 -11.14
CA ASN A 204 3.64 5.01 -12.20
C ASN A 204 4.35 6.09 -13.02
N GLU A 205 3.85 6.30 -14.23
CA GLU A 205 4.32 7.39 -15.08
C GLU A 205 3.91 8.75 -14.50
N PRO A 206 4.74 9.81 -14.67
CA PRO A 206 4.41 11.15 -14.19
C PRO A 206 3.06 11.68 -14.68
N LYS A 207 2.62 11.27 -15.88
CA LYS A 207 1.31 11.65 -16.45
C LYS A 207 0.13 11.11 -15.62
N PHE A 208 0.28 9.94 -15.02
CA PHE A 208 -0.74 9.37 -14.15
C PHE A 208 -0.68 10.01 -12.76
N ILE A 209 0.54 10.29 -12.28
CA ILE A 209 0.79 10.80 -10.93
C ILE A 209 0.43 12.28 -10.77
N LEU A 210 0.59 13.09 -11.81
CA LEU A 210 0.44 14.55 -11.72
C LEU A 210 -0.84 15.03 -12.38
N ILE A 211 -1.56 15.89 -11.66
CA ILE A 211 -2.69 16.65 -12.15
C ILE A 211 -2.20 18.08 -12.41
N ALA A 212 -2.23 18.48 -13.67
CA ALA A 212 -1.87 19.83 -14.11
C ALA A 212 -2.96 20.40 -15.01
N PRO A 213 -4.01 21.03 -14.42
CA PRO A 213 -5.10 21.60 -15.18
C PRO A 213 -4.59 22.74 -16.05
N LEU A 214 -4.86 22.68 -17.35
CA LEU A 214 -4.41 23.67 -18.32
C LEU A 214 -5.40 24.84 -18.38
N PRO A 215 -4.93 26.09 -18.25
CA PRO A 215 -5.72 27.26 -18.61
C PRO A 215 -6.13 27.18 -20.09
N VAL A 216 -7.32 27.68 -20.41
CA VAL A 216 -7.84 27.70 -21.79
C VAL A 216 -6.85 28.45 -22.70
N GLY A 217 -6.33 27.77 -23.73
CA GLY A 217 -5.38 28.34 -24.70
C GLY A 217 -3.89 28.22 -24.34
N ALA A 218 -3.52 27.60 -23.22
CA ALA A 218 -2.13 27.37 -22.83
C ALA A 218 -1.58 26.05 -23.40
N GLN A 219 -0.27 26.02 -23.70
CA GLN A 219 0.43 24.79 -24.11
C GLN A 219 0.67 23.87 -22.90
N PRO A 220 0.61 22.53 -23.10
CA PRO A 220 0.88 21.56 -22.03
C PRO A 220 2.30 21.72 -21.52
N THR A 221 2.43 22.07 -20.25
CA THR A 221 3.72 22.07 -19.55
C THR A 221 4.07 20.64 -19.15
N ARG A 222 5.28 20.21 -19.50
CA ARG A 222 5.78 18.89 -19.08
C ARG A 222 6.39 18.99 -17.69
N TYR A 223 5.89 18.14 -16.79
CA TYR A 223 6.37 18.02 -15.42
C TYR A 223 7.15 16.73 -15.22
N ILE A 224 8.15 16.80 -14.36
CA ILE A 224 9.02 15.70 -13.98
C ILE A 224 8.71 15.38 -12.51
N PHE A 225 8.37 14.12 -12.26
CA PHE A 225 8.17 13.59 -10.90
C PHE A 225 9.39 12.78 -10.49
N GLU A 226 9.94 13.09 -9.32
CA GLU A 226 11.19 12.49 -8.85
C GLU A 226 11.00 11.82 -7.50
N VAL A 227 11.48 10.59 -7.40
CA VAL A 227 11.58 9.85 -6.13
C VAL A 227 12.96 10.11 -5.55
N ILE A 228 13.02 10.92 -4.49
CA ILE A 228 14.27 11.34 -3.84
C ILE A 228 14.73 10.29 -2.84
N SER A 229 13.80 9.72 -2.07
CA SER A 229 14.06 8.65 -1.12
C SER A 229 12.91 7.66 -1.12
N CYS A 230 13.22 6.37 -1.00
CA CYS A 230 12.25 5.31 -0.80
C CYS A 230 12.86 4.32 0.20
N LYS A 231 12.15 4.05 1.30
CA LYS A 231 12.65 3.22 2.41
C LYS A 231 11.52 2.35 2.93
N LEU A 232 11.82 1.11 3.28
CA LEU A 232 10.88 0.19 3.88
C LEU A 232 11.18 0.03 5.37
N TYR A 233 10.20 0.33 6.22
CA TYR A 233 10.27 0.08 7.65
C TYR A 233 9.55 -1.23 7.98
N VAL A 234 10.27 -2.18 8.55
CA VAL A 234 9.77 -3.51 8.88
C VAL A 234 9.91 -3.76 10.37
N LYS A 235 8.82 -4.14 11.04
CA LYS A 235 8.86 -4.54 12.44
C LYS A 235 9.22 -6.03 12.56
N LYS A 236 10.32 -6.33 13.25
CA LYS A 236 10.73 -7.69 13.63
C LYS A 236 10.53 -7.91 15.13
N LEU A 237 10.26 -9.15 15.49
CA LEU A 237 9.85 -9.59 16.81
C LEU A 237 10.68 -10.79 17.25
N ASP A 238 11.13 -10.74 18.50
CA ASP A 238 11.76 -11.86 19.19
C ASP A 238 10.73 -12.43 20.16
N LEU A 239 10.43 -13.72 20.00
CA LEU A 239 9.53 -14.44 20.89
C LEU A 239 10.32 -15.00 22.08
N MET A 240 9.62 -15.37 23.15
CA MET A 240 10.25 -16.19 24.20
C MET A 240 10.76 -17.51 23.63
N ASP A 241 11.98 -17.90 24.02
CA ASP A 241 12.69 -19.08 23.49
C ASP A 241 11.86 -20.37 23.54
N GLY A 242 11.17 -20.60 24.66
CA GLY A 242 10.32 -21.78 24.84
C GLY A 242 9.18 -21.86 23.81
N LEU A 243 8.59 -20.71 23.45
CA LEU A 243 7.54 -20.65 22.45
C LEU A 243 8.11 -20.75 21.03
N ALA A 244 9.24 -20.08 20.76
CA ALA A 244 9.90 -20.19 19.45
C ALA A 244 10.26 -21.66 19.13
N LEU A 245 10.77 -22.40 20.12
CA LEU A 245 11.07 -23.83 19.99
C LEU A 245 9.82 -24.70 19.80
N ASP A 246 8.72 -24.38 20.47
CA ASP A 246 7.44 -25.08 20.29
C ASP A 246 6.86 -24.84 18.88
N ILE A 247 6.94 -23.60 18.38
CA ILE A 247 6.54 -23.26 17.01
C ILE A 247 7.40 -24.01 16.00
N ALA A 248 8.72 -24.05 16.17
CA ALA A 248 9.63 -24.81 15.30
C ALA A 248 9.25 -26.30 15.25
N ARG A 249 9.04 -26.94 16.41
CA ARG A 249 8.58 -28.35 16.48
C ARG A 249 7.22 -28.57 15.82
N LYS A 250 6.30 -27.60 15.91
CA LYS A 250 4.99 -27.69 15.25
C LYS A 250 5.11 -27.55 13.74
N LEU A 251 6.05 -26.75 13.24
CA LEU A 251 6.27 -26.57 11.80
C LEU A 251 6.78 -27.84 11.12
N ASP A 252 7.51 -28.69 11.84
CA ASP A 252 7.94 -30.02 11.34
C ASP A 252 6.75 -30.96 11.09
N VAL A 253 5.66 -30.81 11.86
CA VAL A 253 4.49 -31.70 11.80
C VAL A 253 3.39 -31.12 10.92
N LYS A 254 3.18 -29.79 10.96
CA LYS A 254 2.09 -29.12 10.25
C LYS A 254 2.53 -27.79 9.65
N PRO A 255 2.08 -27.45 8.42
CA PRO A 255 2.41 -26.17 7.82
C PRO A 255 1.71 -25.02 8.55
N ALA A 256 2.36 -23.86 8.58
CA ALA A 256 1.72 -22.61 8.96
C ALA A 256 0.62 -22.25 7.95
N ARG A 257 -0.54 -21.82 8.46
CA ARG A 257 -1.68 -21.40 7.65
C ARG A 257 -2.00 -19.94 7.92
N TYR A 258 -1.90 -19.11 6.88
CA TYR A 258 -2.24 -17.70 6.91
C TYR A 258 -3.61 -17.48 6.28
N ALA A 259 -4.52 -16.87 7.03
CA ALA A 259 -5.83 -16.48 6.50
C ALA A 259 -5.69 -15.16 5.73
N ILE A 260 -5.72 -15.23 4.40
CA ILE A 260 -5.59 -14.07 3.52
C ILE A 260 -6.94 -13.79 2.87
N ARG A 261 -7.41 -12.54 2.97
CA ARG A 261 -8.54 -12.05 2.17
C ARG A 261 -8.00 -11.43 0.90
N LYS A 262 -8.18 -12.13 -0.22
CA LYS A 262 -7.66 -11.68 -1.51
C LYS A 262 -8.53 -10.58 -2.10
N THR A 263 -7.91 -9.49 -2.55
CA THR A 263 -8.57 -8.39 -3.25
C THR A 263 -7.97 -8.27 -4.64
N MET A 264 -8.80 -8.33 -5.67
CA MET A 264 -8.37 -8.32 -7.07
C MET A 264 -9.07 -7.19 -7.84
N MET A 265 -8.29 -6.43 -8.62
CA MET A 265 -8.81 -5.49 -9.60
C MET A 265 -8.77 -6.14 -10.98
N LYS A 266 -9.87 -6.03 -11.74
CA LYS A 266 -9.96 -6.50 -13.12
C LYS A 266 -10.30 -5.33 -14.05
N PRO A 267 -9.45 -5.00 -15.02
CA PRO A 267 -9.77 -3.98 -16.00
C PRO A 267 -10.73 -4.58 -17.03
N LEU A 268 -11.77 -3.83 -17.36
CA LEU A 268 -12.74 -4.18 -18.41
C LEU A 268 -12.80 -3.01 -19.39
N PHE A 269 -12.52 -3.27 -20.66
CA PHE A 269 -12.50 -2.24 -21.69
C PHE A 269 -13.81 -2.24 -22.47
N ILE A 270 -14.47 -1.09 -22.54
CA ILE A 270 -15.68 -0.88 -23.32
C ILE A 270 -15.35 0.11 -24.44
N SER A 271 -15.48 -0.33 -25.69
CA SER A 271 -15.26 0.53 -26.86
C SER A 271 -16.41 1.51 -27.04
N GLN A 272 -16.10 2.72 -27.48
CA GLN A 272 -17.11 3.74 -27.81
C GLN A 272 -18.12 3.21 -28.85
N GLY A 273 -19.40 3.54 -28.67
CA GLY A 273 -20.48 3.12 -29.56
C GLY A 273 -21.02 1.70 -29.32
N ARG A 274 -20.49 0.97 -28.33
CA ARG A 274 -21.14 -0.27 -27.85
C ARG A 274 -22.20 0.06 -26.80
N TYR A 275 -23.40 -0.47 -27.03
CA TYR A 275 -24.52 -0.39 -26.09
C TYR A 275 -24.67 -1.67 -25.25
N GLU A 276 -23.99 -2.75 -25.62
CA GLU A 276 -24.00 -4.03 -24.91
C GLU A 276 -22.58 -4.48 -24.57
N PHE A 277 -22.39 -4.93 -23.33
CA PHE A 277 -21.12 -5.42 -22.82
C PHE A 277 -21.34 -6.64 -21.93
N HIS A 278 -20.83 -7.79 -22.35
CA HIS A 278 -20.89 -9.04 -21.61
C HIS A 278 -19.51 -9.34 -21.02
N ALA A 279 -19.42 -9.45 -19.70
CA ALA A 279 -18.17 -9.80 -19.02
C ALA A 279 -18.41 -10.79 -17.90
N ASN A 280 -17.60 -11.86 -17.89
CA ASN A 280 -17.52 -12.76 -16.75
C ASN A 280 -16.70 -12.09 -15.64
N LEU A 281 -17.39 -11.66 -14.60
CA LEU A 281 -16.81 -11.00 -13.43
C LEU A 281 -16.04 -12.01 -12.55
N PHE A 282 -16.55 -13.23 -12.41
CA PHE A 282 -15.97 -14.30 -11.61
C PHE A 282 -15.81 -15.54 -12.48
N MET A 283 -14.63 -16.17 -12.44
CA MET A 283 -14.38 -17.45 -13.14
C MET A 283 -14.39 -18.61 -12.16
N ASP A 284 -13.57 -18.57 -11.10
CA ASP A 284 -13.40 -19.71 -10.18
C ASP A 284 -13.89 -19.46 -8.76
N GLN A 285 -13.70 -18.24 -8.25
CA GLN A 285 -14.01 -17.90 -6.85
C GLN A 285 -14.96 -16.70 -6.80
N ILE A 286 -16.11 -16.91 -6.18
CA ILE A 286 -17.10 -15.86 -5.92
C ILE A 286 -16.66 -15.12 -4.64
N PRO A 287 -16.48 -13.80 -4.69
CA PRO A 287 -16.09 -13.01 -3.52
C PRO A 287 -17.20 -12.99 -2.48
N VAL A 288 -16.81 -12.87 -1.21
CA VAL A 288 -17.75 -12.80 -0.08
C VAL A 288 -18.41 -11.43 0.02
N VAL A 289 -17.73 -10.38 -0.43
CA VAL A 289 -18.20 -9.00 -0.44
C VAL A 289 -17.84 -8.40 -1.80
N LEU A 290 -18.81 -7.76 -2.44
CA LEU A 290 -18.59 -6.84 -3.54
C LEU A 290 -18.59 -5.45 -2.95
N LEU A 291 -17.48 -4.72 -3.12
CA LEU A 291 -17.34 -3.33 -2.71
C LEU A 291 -17.60 -2.42 -3.90
#